data_AF-A0A950KZ28-F1
#
_entry.id   AF-A0A950KZ28-F1
#
_cell.length_a   1.000
_cell.length_b   1.000
_cell.length_c   1.000
_cell.angle_alpha   90.00
_cell.angle_beta   90.00
_cell.angle_gamma   90.00
#
_symmetry.space_group_name_H-M   'P 1'
#
loop_
_entity.id
_entity.type
_entity.pdbx_description
1 polymer ?
#
loop_
_entity_poly.entity_id
_entity_poly.type
_entity_poly.pdbx_seq_one_letter_code
_entity_poly.pdbx_strand_id
1 'polypeptide(L)'
;TGNWAFNVAHAGAQGLRAAVAFLRGLEHAGAFVRAGLPVAMSIRWEPGELPGAPLPRSDGHLIVLRGLDGDDALVNDPAHPDVATRYPRAALDRVFRAHGGAAYLVAPRERTAELVALANGAAAPTP
;
A
#
# COMPACT_ATOMS: atom_id res chain seq x y z
N THR A 1 -18.32 3.76 5.32
CA THR A 1 -17.55 3.97 6.57
C THR A 1 -16.68 2.74 6.80
N GLY A 2 -15.40 2.91 7.11
CA GLY A 2 -14.43 1.81 7.09
C GLY A 2 -13.96 1.41 8.48
N ASN A 3 -13.81 0.10 8.71
CA ASN A 3 -13.26 -0.51 9.92
C ASN A 3 -11.73 -0.36 10.03
N TRP A 4 -11.19 0.77 9.57
CA TRP A 4 -9.74 0.99 9.44
C TRP A 4 -8.98 0.76 10.74
N ALA A 5 -9.46 1.34 11.84
CA ALA A 5 -8.89 1.15 13.16
C ALA A 5 -8.99 -0.32 13.64
N PHE A 6 -10.06 -1.04 13.28
CA PHE A 6 -10.22 -2.44 13.68
C PHE A 6 -9.25 -3.37 12.96
N ASN A 7 -8.95 -3.13 11.69
CA ASN A 7 -7.98 -3.95 10.95
C ASN A 7 -6.57 -3.82 11.53
N VAL A 8 -6.16 -2.61 11.93
CA VAL A 8 -4.87 -2.42 12.61
C VAL A 8 -4.87 -2.94 14.04
N ALA A 9 -6.01 -2.85 14.75
CA ALA A 9 -6.15 -3.48 16.06
C ALA A 9 -6.05 -5.01 15.98
N HIS A 10 -6.64 -5.62 14.95
CA HIS A 10 -6.53 -7.06 14.71
C HIS A 10 -5.08 -7.48 14.46
N ALA A 11 -4.33 -6.77 13.61
CA ALA A 11 -2.90 -7.01 13.43
C ALA A 11 -2.12 -6.86 14.75
N GLY A 12 -2.47 -5.87 15.57
CA GLY A 12 -1.94 -5.68 16.92
C GLY A 12 -2.17 -6.88 17.84
N ALA A 13 -3.36 -7.47 17.80
CA ALA A 13 -3.69 -8.68 18.56
C ALA A 13 -2.90 -9.92 18.11
N GLN A 14 -2.37 -9.92 16.88
CA GLN A 14 -1.45 -10.95 16.36
C GLN A 14 0.03 -10.66 16.68
N GLY A 15 0.34 -9.68 17.54
CA GLY A 15 1.70 -9.34 17.95
C GLY A 15 2.46 -8.40 17.01
N LEU A 16 1.80 -7.87 15.98
CA LEU A 16 2.40 -6.94 15.03
C LEU A 16 2.23 -5.49 15.48
N ARG A 17 3.04 -4.59 14.90
CA ARG A 17 2.74 -3.15 14.94
C ARG A 17 2.03 -2.77 13.65
N ALA A 18 0.90 -2.10 13.77
CA ALA A 18 0.14 -1.64 12.62
C ALA A 18 -0.37 -0.20 12.81
N ALA A 19 -0.49 0.52 11.70
CA ALA A 19 -1.03 1.87 11.67
C ALA A 19 -1.82 2.10 10.37
N VAL A 20 -2.80 2.98 10.45
CA VAL A 20 -3.41 3.60 9.27
C VAL A 20 -2.59 4.86 8.99
N ALA A 21 -2.18 5.05 7.74
CA ALA A 21 -1.44 6.24 7.32
C ALA A 21 -1.97 6.75 5.97
N PHE A 22 -1.69 8.01 5.69
CA PHE A 22 -1.97 8.64 4.40
C PHE A 22 -0.64 8.96 3.73
N LEU A 23 -0.31 8.21 2.67
CA LEU A 23 0.95 8.34 1.96
C LEU A 23 0.81 9.29 0.78
N ARG A 24 1.89 9.99 0.44
CA ARG A 24 1.89 11.04 -0.61
C ARG A 24 1.89 10.50 -2.05
N GLY A 25 1.98 9.19 -2.23
CA GLY A 25 2.09 8.52 -3.53
C GLY A 25 3.01 7.29 -3.48
N LEU A 26 3.29 6.72 -4.64
CA LEU A 26 4.10 5.49 -4.77
C LEU A 26 5.57 5.70 -4.42
N GLU A 27 6.10 6.92 -4.47
CA GLU A 27 7.47 7.14 -3.99
C GLU A 27 7.57 7.01 -2.47
N HIS A 28 6.57 7.52 -1.75
CA HIS A 28 6.49 7.37 -0.30
C HIS A 28 6.20 5.91 0.08
N ALA A 29 5.27 5.24 -0.59
CA ALA A 29 5.05 3.80 -0.41
C ALA A 29 6.29 2.97 -0.80
N GLY A 30 7.02 3.42 -1.82
CA GLY A 30 8.28 2.86 -2.30
C GLY A 30 9.35 2.74 -1.22
N ALA A 31 9.41 3.72 -0.32
CA ALA A 31 10.35 3.70 0.81
C ALA A 31 10.12 2.51 1.75
N PHE A 32 8.87 2.11 1.98
CA PHE A 32 8.53 0.93 2.79
C PHE A 32 8.94 -0.36 2.10
N VAL A 33 8.59 -0.54 0.82
CA VAL A 33 8.91 -1.79 0.11
C VAL A 33 10.41 -1.96 -0.09
N ARG A 34 11.18 -0.87 -0.28
CA ARG A 34 12.66 -0.90 -0.27
C ARG A 34 13.23 -1.33 1.08
N ALA A 35 12.55 -0.98 2.17
CA ALA A 35 12.86 -1.49 3.51
C ALA A 35 12.33 -2.92 3.74
N GLY A 36 11.71 -3.57 2.76
CA GLY A 36 11.12 -4.91 2.94
C GLY A 36 9.84 -4.91 3.76
N LEU A 37 9.15 -3.77 3.87
CA LEU A 37 7.83 -3.63 4.49
C LEU A 37 6.77 -3.47 3.38
N PRO A 38 5.87 -4.44 3.16
CA PRO A 38 4.79 -4.29 2.19
C PRO A 38 3.76 -3.23 2.65
N VAL A 39 3.09 -2.60 1.69
CA VAL A 39 2.09 -1.55 1.95
C VAL A 39 0.73 -2.01 1.43
N ALA A 40 -0.27 -2.15 2.28
CA ALA A 40 -1.64 -2.40 1.84
C ALA A 40 -2.32 -1.06 1.54
N MET A 41 -2.68 -0.84 0.28
CA MET A 41 -3.10 0.46 -0.27
C MET A 41 -4.59 0.43 -0.59
N SER A 42 -5.28 1.52 -0.25
CA SER A 42 -6.64 1.80 -0.74
C SER A 42 -6.57 2.51 -2.06
N ILE A 43 -7.15 1.93 -3.10
CA ILE A 43 -7.26 2.55 -4.41
C ILE A 43 -8.72 2.57 -4.86
N ARG A 44 -9.05 3.50 -5.75
CA ARG A 44 -10.30 3.52 -6.50
C ARG A 44 -9.97 3.90 -7.93
N TRP A 45 -10.71 3.40 -8.91
CA TRP A 45 -10.48 3.77 -10.30
C TRP A 45 -11.76 3.71 -11.11
N GLU A 46 -11.84 4.58 -12.11
CA GLU A 46 -12.84 4.56 -13.17
C GLU A 46 -12.34 3.76 -14.39
N PRO A 47 -13.23 3.44 -15.35
CA PRO A 47 -12.85 2.72 -16.56
C PRO A 47 -11.68 3.36 -17.31
N GLY A 48 -10.64 2.56 -17.55
CA GLY A 48 -9.42 2.97 -18.25
C GLY A 48 -8.37 3.68 -17.41
N GLU A 49 -8.65 4.01 -16.14
CA GLU A 49 -7.68 4.71 -15.29
C GLU A 49 -6.56 3.81 -14.76
N LEU A 50 -6.82 2.50 -14.64
CA LEU A 50 -5.86 1.49 -14.19
C LEU A 50 -5.78 0.33 -15.21
N PRO A 51 -4.92 0.45 -16.23
CA PRO A 51 -4.74 -0.61 -17.23
C PRO A 51 -4.26 -1.92 -16.60
N GLY A 52 -4.82 -3.04 -17.06
CA GLY A 52 -4.51 -4.38 -16.55
C GLY A 52 -5.31 -4.78 -15.30
N ALA A 53 -6.09 -3.88 -14.71
CA ALA A 53 -6.96 -4.25 -13.59
C ALA A 53 -8.03 -5.28 -14.03
N PRO A 54 -8.32 -6.30 -13.20
CA PRO A 54 -9.28 -7.36 -13.51
C PRO A 54 -10.73 -6.87 -13.46
N LEU A 55 -10.98 -5.75 -12.79
CA LEU A 55 -12.29 -5.11 -12.72
C LEU A 55 -12.29 -3.82 -13.55
N PRO A 56 -13.40 -3.52 -14.25
CA PRO A 56 -13.50 -2.32 -15.08
C PRO A 56 -13.48 -1.01 -14.26
N ARG A 57 -13.96 -1.04 -13.02
CA ARG A 57 -13.91 0.08 -12.06
C ARG A 57 -13.97 -0.43 -10.63
N SER A 58 -13.59 0.41 -9.67
CA SER A 58 -13.84 0.18 -8.24
C SER A 58 -13.99 1.49 -7.48
N ASP A 59 -14.97 1.57 -6.59
CA ASP A 59 -15.17 2.69 -5.65
C ASP A 59 -14.27 2.61 -4.41
N GLY A 60 -13.56 1.49 -4.26
CA GLY A 60 -12.66 1.22 -3.15
C GLY A 60 -12.18 -0.22 -3.17
N HIS A 61 -10.87 -0.42 -3.25
CA HIS A 61 -10.24 -1.74 -3.33
C HIS A 61 -8.92 -1.73 -2.56
N LEU A 62 -8.63 -2.84 -1.87
CA LEU A 62 -7.37 -3.01 -1.15
C LEU A 62 -6.46 -3.94 -1.94
N ILE A 63 -5.25 -3.45 -2.21
CA ILE A 63 -4.15 -4.23 -2.81
C ILE A 63 -2.90 -4.10 -1.96
N VAL A 64 -1.92 -4.98 -2.14
CA VAL A 64 -0.64 -4.90 -1.42
C VAL A 64 0.50 -4.59 -2.39
N LEU A 65 1.13 -3.42 -2.26
CA LEU A 65 2.37 -3.10 -2.96
C LEU A 65 3.53 -3.89 -2.33
N ARG A 66 4.29 -4.57 -3.17
CA ARG A 66 5.45 -5.38 -2.76
C ARG A 66 6.76 -4.95 -3.40
N GLY A 67 6.72 -4.15 -4.45
CA GLY A 67 7.92 -3.68 -5.13
C GLY A 67 7.62 -2.69 -6.24
N LEU A 68 8.69 -2.07 -6.74
CA LEU A 68 8.70 -1.19 -7.90
C LEU A 68 9.81 -1.68 -8.82
N ASP A 69 9.52 -1.88 -10.09
CA ASP A 69 10.48 -2.35 -11.10
C ASP A 69 10.27 -1.58 -12.39
N GLY A 70 11.20 -0.66 -12.69
CA GLY A 70 11.06 0.30 -13.78
C GLY A 70 9.76 1.10 -13.69
N ASP A 71 8.97 1.01 -14.76
CA ASP A 71 7.66 1.65 -14.89
C ASP A 71 6.51 0.82 -14.33
N ASP A 72 6.79 -0.32 -13.68
CA ASP A 72 5.78 -1.21 -13.10
C ASP A 72 5.79 -1.17 -11.56
N ALA A 73 4.59 -1.22 -10.99
CA ALA A 73 4.37 -1.51 -9.58
C ALA A 73 3.99 -2.98 -9.42
N LEU A 74 4.72 -3.70 -8.58
CA LEU A 74 4.46 -5.11 -8.25
C LEU A 74 3.45 -5.17 -7.10
N VAL A 75 2.30 -5.79 -7.34
CA VAL A 75 1.20 -5.82 -6.37
C VAL A 75 0.66 -7.22 -6.15
N ASN A 76 0.05 -7.44 -4.99
CA ASN A 76 -0.93 -8.50 -4.80
C ASN A 76 -2.32 -7.88 -4.83
N ASP A 77 -3.09 -8.20 -5.86
CA ASP A 77 -4.47 -7.76 -6.06
C ASP A 77 -5.41 -8.97 -5.88
N PRO A 78 -6.25 -9.01 -4.83
CA PRO A 78 -7.12 -10.17 -4.58
C PRO A 78 -8.24 -10.35 -5.62
N ALA A 79 -8.51 -9.35 -6.47
CA ALA A 79 -9.45 -9.47 -7.59
C ALA A 79 -8.78 -10.04 -8.85
N HIS A 80 -7.45 -10.09 -8.91
CA HIS A 80 -6.72 -10.64 -10.06
C HIS A 80 -6.61 -12.17 -9.91
N PRO A 81 -6.83 -12.96 -10.97
CA PRO A 81 -6.80 -14.43 -10.89
C PRO A 81 -5.48 -14.98 -10.35
N ASP A 82 -4.35 -14.36 -10.73
CA ASP A 82 -3.01 -14.76 -10.26
C ASP A 82 -2.63 -14.18 -8.89
N VAL A 83 -3.43 -13.24 -8.35
CA VAL A 83 -3.15 -12.40 -7.19
C VAL A 83 -1.90 -11.52 -7.35
N ALA A 84 -0.73 -12.12 -7.54
CA ALA A 84 0.49 -11.40 -7.88
C ALA A 84 0.42 -10.90 -9.34
N THR A 85 0.40 -9.59 -9.50
CA THR A 85 0.31 -8.93 -10.82
C THR A 85 1.11 -7.62 -10.82
N ARG A 86 1.09 -6.92 -11.96
CA ARG A 86 1.80 -5.66 -12.17
C ARG A 86 0.85 -4.63 -12.74
N TYR A 87 0.95 -3.39 -12.26
CA TYR A 87 0.23 -2.25 -12.84
C TYR A 87 1.23 -1.17 -13.25
N PRO A 88 0.92 -0.38 -14.30
CA PRO A 88 1.74 0.77 -14.65
C PRO A 88 1.87 1.71 -13.45
N ARG A 89 3.11 1.95 -13.02
CA ARG A 89 3.44 2.72 -11.81
C ARG A 89 2.76 4.08 -11.80
N ALA A 90 2.83 4.81 -12.92
CA ALA A 90 2.21 6.13 -13.04
C ALA A 90 0.67 6.08 -12.92
N ALA A 91 0.04 5.03 -13.45
CA ALA A 91 -1.40 4.86 -13.35
C ALA A 91 -1.82 4.53 -11.90
N LEU A 92 -1.14 3.56 -11.27
CA LEU A 92 -1.40 3.18 -9.89
C LEU A 92 -1.21 4.36 -8.93
N ASP A 93 -0.16 5.16 -9.16
CA ASP A 93 0.16 6.34 -8.37
C ASP A 93 -0.88 7.46 -8.49
N ARG A 94 -1.41 7.69 -9.69
CA ARG A 94 -2.53 8.61 -9.88
C ARG A 94 -3.77 8.16 -9.12
N VAL A 95 -4.21 6.92 -9.28
CA VAL A 95 -5.45 6.43 -8.67
C VAL A 95 -5.36 6.31 -7.15
N PHE A 96 -4.17 5.97 -6.62
CA PHE A 96 -3.91 5.95 -5.19
C PHE A 96 -4.00 7.34 -4.55
N ARG A 97 -3.34 8.34 -5.15
CA ARG A 97 -3.40 9.72 -4.66
C ARG A 97 -4.79 10.33 -4.79
N ALA A 98 -5.46 10.11 -5.92
CA ALA A 98 -6.82 10.59 -6.14
C ALA A 98 -7.81 10.00 -5.11
N HIS A 99 -7.51 8.84 -4.54
CA HIS A 99 -8.25 8.21 -3.46
C HIS A 99 -7.74 8.57 -2.04
N GLY A 100 -6.93 9.62 -1.91
CA GLY A 100 -6.47 10.14 -0.62
C GLY A 100 -5.23 9.45 -0.04
N GLY A 101 -4.67 8.44 -0.70
CA GLY A 101 -3.42 7.81 -0.28
C GLY A 101 -3.52 6.97 1.00
N ALA A 102 -4.72 6.52 1.38
CA ALA A 102 -4.92 5.74 2.60
C ALA A 102 -4.28 4.34 2.49
N ALA A 103 -3.54 3.94 3.53
CA ALA A 103 -2.86 2.65 3.58
C ALA A 103 -2.86 2.06 5.00
N TYR A 104 -2.80 0.73 5.07
CA TYR A 104 -2.34 0.03 6.26
C TYR A 104 -0.84 -0.23 6.15
N LEU A 105 -0.14 0.12 7.22
CA LEU A 105 1.26 -0.18 7.41
C LEU A 105 1.35 -1.22 8.52
N VAL A 106 2.06 -2.31 8.27
CA VAL A 106 2.20 -3.42 9.23
C VAL A 106 3.65 -3.87 9.26
N ALA A 107 4.20 -4.06 10.46
CA ALA A 107 5.55 -4.53 10.66
C ALA A 107 5.67 -5.41 11.92
N PRO A 108 6.71 -6.27 12.00
CA PRO A 108 7.14 -6.86 13.26
C PRO A 108 7.41 -5.79 14.33
N ARG A 109 7.19 -6.14 15.61
CA ARG A 109 7.23 -5.16 16.72
C ARG A 109 8.61 -4.51 16.87
N GLU A 110 9.66 -5.27 16.62
CA GLU A 110 11.06 -4.85 16.61
C GLU A 110 11.35 -3.76 15.56
N ARG A 111 10.54 -3.66 14.50
CA ARG A 111 10.68 -2.65 13.44
C ARG A 111 9.76 -1.43 13.63
N THR A 112 9.19 -1.24 14.82
CA THR A 112 8.26 -0.13 15.11
C THR A 112 8.87 1.25 14.82
N ALA A 113 10.12 1.49 15.19
CA ALA A 113 10.77 2.78 14.99
C ALA A 113 10.89 3.12 13.49
N GLU A 114 11.26 2.14 12.67
CA GLU A 114 11.36 2.27 11.23
C GLU A 114 10.00 2.48 10.56
N LEU A 115 8.98 1.73 10.96
CA LEU A 115 7.60 1.92 10.52
C LEU A 115 7.14 3.37 10.75
N VAL A 116 7.40 3.91 11.94
CA VAL A 116 7.02 5.28 12.32
C VAL A 116 7.83 6.32 11.57
N ALA A 117 9.14 6.13 11.39
CA ALA A 117 9.99 7.05 10.64
C ALA A 117 9.52 7.16 9.18
N LEU A 118 9.33 6.02 8.52
CA LEU A 118 8.85 5.95 7.14
C LEU A 118 7.44 6.54 7.00
N ALA A 119 6.53 6.30 7.95
CA ALA A 119 5.18 6.87 7.92
C ALA A 119 5.19 8.40 7.91
N ASN A 120 6.13 9.01 8.64
CA ASN A 120 6.33 10.46 8.67
C ASN A 120 7.16 10.99 7.48
N GLY A 121 7.56 10.11 6.55
CA GLY A 121 8.34 10.47 5.38
C GLY A 121 9.81 10.76 5.67
N ALA A 122 10.32 10.33 6.83
CA ALA A 122 11.74 10.32 7.12
C ALA A 122 12.41 9.09 6.50
N ALA A 123 13.73 9.14 6.31
CA ALA A 123 14.50 7.94 5.99
C ALA A 123 14.40 6.93 7.14
N ALA A 124 14.45 5.64 6.82
CA ALA A 124 14.54 4.59 7.83
C ALA A 124 15.78 4.84 8.72
N PRO A 125 15.68 4.67 10.05
CA PRO A 125 16.85 4.76 10.92
C PRO A 125 17.85 3.66 10.53
N THR A 126 19.13 4.02 10.42
CA THR A 126 20.22 3.07 10.21
C THR A 126 20.32 2.13 11.43
N PRO A 127 20.50 0.81 11.24
CA PRO A 127 20.68 -0.14 12.34
C PRO A 127 21.89 0.15 13.21
#